data_AF-A0AAN7H4C2-F1
#
_entry.id   AF-A0AAN7H4C2-F1
#
_cell.length_a   1.000
_cell.length_b   1.000
_cell.length_c   1.000
_cell.angle_alpha   90.00
_cell.angle_beta   90.00
_cell.angle_gamma   90.00
#
_symmetry.space_group_name_H-M   'P 1'
#
loop_
_entity.id
_entity.type
_entity.pdbx_description
1 polymer ?
#
loop_
_entity_poly.entity_id
_entity_poly.type
_entity_poly.pdbx_seq_one_letter_code
_entity_poly.pdbx_strand_id
1 'polypeptide(L)'
;MSDNQSQRSGSPTGSEENHEHDLPDPPAQWDVDAHLPRLERESLNVTQEHLILALDHVGRLLDAKGIPWAVMGGLALYMHGNKNRNTRDVDIAIEARPKAAIEALRDNRVYTPPLLSMAGSGCGRFYVLTGPGYGEKVDRQIVEVDLIIGGKHAWSQRANHDLNSRLTTAHTAAGERTYNVLSAAQLCRAKLHALEQREAERDFNDLEWLCMNHCSEIAEIADTLDEIERVNFVDKYSERYPGKEEVVRALKQALRI
;
A
#
# COMPACT_ATOMS: atom_id res chain seq x y z
N MET A 1 -0.83 -79.34 -10.72
CA MET A 1 -1.34 -78.33 -11.68
C MET A 1 -2.04 -77.24 -10.88
N SER A 2 -1.32 -76.16 -10.58
CA SER A 2 -1.86 -74.88 -10.13
C SER A 2 -0.70 -73.90 -10.09
N ASP A 3 -0.62 -73.06 -11.12
CA ASP A 3 0.26 -71.90 -11.21
C ASP A 3 -0.21 -70.83 -10.23
N ASN A 4 0.71 -70.24 -9.48
CA ASN A 4 0.43 -69.05 -8.68
C ASN A 4 1.43 -67.97 -9.08
N GLN A 5 0.96 -67.04 -9.92
CA GLN A 5 1.71 -65.86 -10.35
C GLN A 5 1.80 -64.86 -9.20
N SER A 6 3.02 -64.53 -8.81
CA SER A 6 3.37 -63.37 -8.00
C SER A 6 4.11 -62.39 -8.89
N GLN A 7 3.60 -61.18 -9.08
CA GLN A 7 4.42 -60.04 -9.49
C GLN A 7 3.77 -58.69 -9.10
N ARG A 8 4.26 -58.18 -7.97
CA ARG A 8 4.71 -56.80 -7.67
C ARG A 8 3.90 -55.62 -8.25
N SER A 9 3.14 -55.00 -7.36
CA SER A 9 2.69 -53.61 -7.45
C SER A 9 3.86 -52.64 -7.23
N GLY A 10 4.21 -51.88 -8.26
CA GLY A 10 5.03 -50.67 -8.11
C GLY A 10 4.12 -49.47 -7.86
N SER A 11 4.31 -48.79 -6.72
CA SER A 11 3.69 -47.50 -6.44
C SER A 11 4.55 -46.38 -7.06
N PRO A 12 4.00 -45.48 -7.89
CA PRO A 12 4.72 -44.30 -8.32
C PRO A 12 4.65 -43.26 -7.20
N THR A 13 5.76 -43.08 -6.47
CA THR A 13 6.00 -41.88 -5.68
C THR A 13 6.22 -40.73 -6.65
N GLY A 14 5.13 -40.04 -7.01
CA GLY A 14 5.21 -38.71 -7.61
C GLY A 14 5.80 -37.77 -6.56
N SER A 15 7.10 -37.52 -6.66
CA SER A 15 7.75 -36.40 -6.01
C SER A 15 7.10 -35.13 -6.54
N GLU A 16 6.31 -34.47 -5.71
CA GLU A 16 5.98 -33.06 -5.90
C GLU A 16 7.30 -32.30 -5.99
N GLU A 17 7.62 -31.80 -7.18
CA GLU A 17 8.74 -30.90 -7.40
C GLU A 17 8.48 -29.65 -6.56
N ASN A 18 9.21 -29.53 -5.45
CA ASN A 18 9.44 -28.26 -4.78
C ASN A 18 10.11 -27.34 -5.81
N HIS A 19 9.30 -26.57 -6.54
CA HIS A 19 9.76 -25.37 -7.24
C HIS A 19 10.12 -24.34 -6.17
N GLU A 20 11.27 -24.56 -5.54
CA GLU A 20 11.96 -23.57 -4.74
C GLU A 20 12.06 -22.30 -5.59
N HIS A 21 11.58 -21.19 -5.02
CA HIS A 21 11.31 -19.93 -5.69
C HIS A 21 12.56 -19.35 -6.39
N ASP A 22 12.77 -19.74 -7.64
CA ASP A 22 13.70 -19.10 -8.59
C ASP A 22 13.13 -17.73 -9.01
N LEU A 23 13.08 -16.82 -8.03
CA LEU A 23 12.91 -15.41 -8.28
C LEU A 23 14.27 -14.91 -8.78
N PRO A 24 14.38 -14.52 -10.07
CA PRO A 24 15.62 -13.97 -10.57
C PRO A 24 15.95 -12.71 -9.77
N ASP A 25 17.19 -12.59 -9.31
CA ASP A 25 17.69 -11.34 -8.74
C ASP A 25 17.38 -10.21 -9.73
N PRO A 26 16.86 -9.06 -9.28
CA PRO A 26 16.52 -7.95 -10.16
C PRO A 26 17.75 -7.58 -11.00
N PRO A 27 17.72 -7.77 -12.32
CA PRO A 27 18.74 -7.21 -13.18
C PRO A 27 18.63 -5.70 -13.09
N ALA A 28 19.75 -5.01 -13.29
CA ALA A 28 19.86 -3.55 -13.15
C ALA A 28 18.81 -2.74 -13.95
N GLN A 29 18.10 -3.36 -14.90
CA GLN A 29 16.99 -2.81 -15.67
C GLN A 29 16.00 -3.91 -16.06
N TRP A 30 15.04 -4.24 -15.19
CA TRP A 30 13.85 -4.97 -15.62
C TRP A 30 12.77 -4.00 -16.10
N ASP A 31 12.21 -4.29 -17.26
CA ASP A 31 10.97 -3.68 -17.71
C ASP A 31 9.82 -4.33 -16.92
N VAL A 32 9.27 -3.60 -15.95
CA VAL A 32 8.13 -4.07 -15.14
C VAL A 32 6.99 -4.51 -16.04
N ASP A 33 6.75 -3.83 -17.18
CA ASP A 33 5.62 -4.14 -18.05
C ASP A 33 5.74 -5.54 -18.68
N ALA A 34 6.97 -6.01 -18.95
CA ALA A 34 7.22 -7.34 -19.50
C ALA A 34 6.98 -8.48 -18.49
N HIS A 35 7.04 -8.17 -17.19
CA HIS A 35 6.92 -9.16 -16.11
C HIS A 35 5.76 -8.89 -15.15
N LEU A 36 4.94 -7.87 -15.43
CA LEU A 36 3.90 -7.38 -14.54
C LEU A 36 2.95 -8.50 -14.06
N PRO A 37 2.41 -9.38 -14.93
CA PRO A 37 1.51 -10.43 -14.46
C PRO A 37 2.17 -11.41 -13.46
N ARG A 38 3.48 -11.63 -13.59
CA ARG A 38 4.23 -12.47 -12.65
C ARG A 38 4.45 -11.74 -11.33
N LEU A 39 4.88 -10.48 -11.39
CA LEU A 39 5.15 -9.64 -10.21
C LEU A 39 3.87 -9.42 -9.38
N GLU A 40 2.75 -9.13 -10.03
CA GLU A 40 1.43 -8.98 -9.39
C GLU A 40 0.99 -10.28 -8.71
N ARG A 41 1.19 -11.44 -9.35
CA ARG A 41 0.85 -12.73 -8.75
C ARG A 41 1.73 -13.04 -7.55
N GLU A 42 3.02 -12.75 -7.65
CA GLU A 42 3.97 -13.00 -6.59
C GLU A 42 3.73 -12.09 -5.39
N SER A 43 3.22 -10.86 -5.57
CA SER A 43 2.89 -9.93 -4.48
C SER A 43 1.60 -10.24 -3.70
N LEU A 44 0.82 -11.28 -4.08
CA LEU A 44 -0.48 -11.55 -3.46
C LEU A 44 -0.40 -12.07 -2.01
N ASN A 45 0.70 -12.72 -1.63
CA ASN A 45 0.85 -13.43 -0.35
C ASN A 45 1.73 -12.69 0.66
N VAL A 46 1.88 -11.37 0.50
CA VAL A 46 2.67 -10.56 1.41
C VAL A 46 2.08 -10.55 2.82
N THR A 47 2.96 -10.52 3.81
CA THR A 47 2.61 -10.33 5.22
C THR A 47 2.92 -8.89 5.62
N GLN A 48 2.42 -8.44 6.77
CA GLN A 48 2.75 -7.12 7.29
C GLN A 48 4.27 -6.93 7.50
N GLU A 49 4.99 -7.98 7.91
CA GLU A 49 6.45 -7.93 8.03
C GLU A 49 7.12 -7.63 6.69
N HIS A 50 6.67 -8.28 5.61
CA HIS A 50 7.16 -7.99 4.25
C HIS A 50 6.86 -6.55 3.82
N LEU A 51 5.67 -6.02 4.11
CA LEU A 51 5.31 -4.63 3.80
C LEU A 51 6.24 -3.64 4.51
N ILE A 52 6.51 -3.87 5.80
CA ILE A 52 7.40 -3.03 6.60
C ILE A 52 8.85 -3.11 6.13
N LEU A 53 9.32 -4.29 5.73
CA LEU A 53 10.63 -4.48 5.12
C LEU A 53 10.79 -3.70 3.81
N ALA A 54 9.80 -3.80 2.92
CA ALA A 54 9.80 -3.06 1.66
C ALA A 54 9.78 -1.55 1.93
N LEU A 55 8.95 -1.10 2.87
CA LEU A 55 8.87 0.29 3.29
C LEU A 55 10.21 0.80 3.85
N ASP A 56 10.86 0.06 4.75
CA ASP A 56 12.16 0.44 5.33
C ASP A 56 13.22 0.60 4.23
N HIS A 57 13.25 -0.34 3.29
CA HIS A 57 14.19 -0.28 2.18
C HIS A 57 13.96 0.93 1.28
N VAL A 58 12.72 1.13 0.82
CA VAL A 58 12.35 2.25 -0.05
C VAL A 58 12.56 3.58 0.66
N GLY A 59 12.19 3.67 1.94
CA GLY A 59 12.42 4.86 2.76
C GLY A 59 13.90 5.24 2.82
N ARG A 60 14.80 4.27 3.08
CA ARG A 60 16.25 4.53 3.07
C ARG A 60 16.79 5.00 1.72
N LEU A 61 16.26 4.47 0.61
CA LEU A 61 16.64 4.91 -0.73
C LEU A 61 16.21 6.37 -1.00
N LEU A 62 15.00 6.74 -0.57
CA LEU A 62 14.48 8.10 -0.68
C LEU A 62 15.26 9.08 0.22
N ASP A 63 15.52 8.69 1.47
CA ASP A 63 16.31 9.47 2.43
C ASP A 63 17.74 9.73 1.91
N ALA A 64 18.38 8.72 1.32
CA ALA A 64 19.71 8.86 0.72
C ALA A 64 19.77 9.86 -0.43
N LYS A 65 18.62 10.19 -1.04
CA LYS A 65 18.48 11.23 -2.08
C LYS A 65 17.86 12.52 -1.57
N GLY A 66 17.53 12.61 -0.28
CA GLY A 66 16.85 13.76 0.32
C GLY A 66 15.46 14.02 -0.28
N ILE A 67 14.75 12.97 -0.70
CA ILE A 67 13.38 13.08 -1.22
C ILE A 67 12.42 13.00 -0.04
N PRO A 68 11.60 14.04 0.25
CA PRO A 68 10.57 13.94 1.27
C PRO A 68 9.54 12.87 0.89
N TRP A 69 9.16 12.04 1.87
CA TRP A 69 8.21 10.96 1.67
C TRP A 69 7.38 10.67 2.94
N ALA A 70 6.20 10.10 2.74
CA ALA A 70 5.35 9.62 3.83
C ALA A 70 4.51 8.41 3.40
N VAL A 71 4.29 7.46 4.30
CA VAL A 71 3.40 6.32 4.10
C VAL A 71 1.96 6.80 3.98
N MET A 72 1.23 6.26 3.02
CA MET A 72 -0.20 6.51 2.83
C MET A 72 -0.99 5.21 2.67
N GLY A 73 -2.27 5.33 2.27
CA GLY A 73 -3.09 4.18 1.90
C GLY A 73 -3.35 3.19 3.03
N GLY A 74 -3.38 1.89 2.69
CA GLY A 74 -3.78 0.84 3.62
C GLY A 74 -2.81 0.64 4.79
N LEU A 75 -1.51 0.68 4.53
CA LEU A 75 -0.47 0.51 5.55
C LEU A 75 -0.46 1.71 6.52
N ALA A 76 -0.67 2.93 6.02
CA ALA A 76 -0.83 4.09 6.89
C ALA A 76 -2.02 3.92 7.85
N LEU A 77 -3.18 3.49 7.37
CA LEU A 77 -4.34 3.23 8.24
C LEU A 77 -4.03 2.19 9.32
N TYR A 78 -3.30 1.12 8.97
CA TYR A 78 -2.84 0.13 9.95
C TYR A 78 -1.91 0.73 11.02
N MET A 79 -0.98 1.61 10.60
CA MET A 79 -0.09 2.36 11.49
C MET A 79 -0.85 3.36 12.36
N HIS A 80 -1.96 3.92 11.86
CA HIS A 80 -2.87 4.77 12.63
C HIS A 80 -3.70 4.01 13.66
N GLY A 81 -3.71 2.68 13.62
CA GLY A 81 -4.39 1.83 14.61
C GLY A 81 -5.52 0.98 14.03
N ASN A 82 -5.81 1.07 12.73
CA ASN A 82 -6.80 0.21 12.08
C ASN A 82 -6.25 -1.22 11.87
N LYS A 83 -6.17 -2.02 12.94
CA LYS A 83 -5.56 -3.35 12.90
C LYS A 83 -6.31 -4.37 12.03
N ASN A 84 -7.57 -4.09 11.70
CA ASN A 84 -8.36 -4.90 10.77
C ASN A 84 -8.10 -4.58 9.30
N ARG A 85 -7.33 -3.51 9.00
CA ARG A 85 -7.00 -3.15 7.63
C ARG A 85 -5.91 -4.08 7.09
N ASN A 86 -6.34 -5.07 6.31
CA ASN A 86 -5.44 -5.93 5.55
C ASN A 86 -5.09 -5.27 4.21
N THR A 87 -3.82 -4.94 3.97
CA THR A 87 -3.32 -4.38 2.70
C THR A 87 -2.22 -5.29 2.15
N ARG A 88 -1.97 -5.20 0.84
CA ARG A 88 -1.02 -6.09 0.14
C ARG A 88 0.09 -5.32 -0.59
N ASP A 89 0.13 -4.04 -0.34
CA ASP A 89 0.88 -3.02 -1.05
C ASP A 89 1.34 -1.95 -0.06
N VAL A 90 2.38 -1.22 -0.46
CA VAL A 90 2.85 -0.05 0.27
C VAL A 90 2.61 1.18 -0.61
N ASP A 91 1.67 2.02 -0.22
CA ASP A 91 1.49 3.32 -0.85
C ASP A 91 2.40 4.37 -0.18
N ILE A 92 3.21 5.10 -0.95
CA ILE A 92 4.11 6.14 -0.43
C ILE A 92 3.89 7.43 -1.21
N ALA A 93 3.48 8.48 -0.50
CA ALA A 93 3.45 9.84 -1.02
C ALA A 93 4.88 10.41 -1.06
N ILE A 94 5.27 11.04 -2.16
CA ILE A 94 6.59 11.64 -2.35
C ILE A 94 6.53 13.05 -2.93
N GLU A 95 7.53 13.87 -2.59
CA GLU A 95 7.73 15.22 -3.14
C GLU A 95 8.95 15.24 -4.07
N ALA A 96 8.83 14.58 -5.22
CA ALA A 96 9.88 14.56 -6.22
C ALA A 96 9.31 14.51 -7.64
N ARG A 97 10.13 14.91 -8.61
CA ARG A 97 9.83 14.67 -10.03
C ARG A 97 9.95 13.17 -10.34
N PRO A 98 9.16 12.61 -11.28
CA PRO A 98 9.20 11.18 -11.61
C PRO A 98 10.62 10.64 -11.87
N LYS A 99 11.43 11.40 -12.60
CA LYS A 99 12.82 11.03 -12.90
C LYS A 99 13.68 10.89 -11.64
N ALA A 100 13.55 11.81 -10.68
CA ALA A 100 14.32 11.77 -9.45
C ALA A 100 13.88 10.59 -8.55
N ALA A 101 12.58 10.29 -8.51
CA ALA A 101 12.05 9.13 -7.80
C ALA A 101 12.60 7.81 -8.36
N ILE A 102 12.56 7.65 -9.69
CA ILE A 102 13.12 6.46 -10.36
C ILE A 102 14.62 6.36 -10.14
N GLU A 103 15.37 7.46 -10.22
CA GLU A 103 16.81 7.47 -9.95
C GLU A 103 17.15 7.14 -8.49
N ALA A 104 16.30 7.53 -7.53
CA ALA A 104 16.45 7.18 -6.12
C ALA A 104 16.25 5.69 -5.87
N LEU A 105 15.29 5.07 -6.56
CA LEU A 105 14.95 3.66 -6.41
C LEU A 105 15.77 2.71 -7.29
N ARG A 106 16.87 3.18 -7.90
CA ARG A 106 17.81 2.29 -8.60
C ARG A 106 18.61 1.48 -7.59
N ASP A 107 18.13 0.29 -7.30
CA ASP A 107 18.73 -0.67 -6.38
C ASP A 107 18.57 -2.09 -6.93
N ASN A 108 19.45 -3.02 -6.53
CA ASN A 108 19.41 -4.41 -6.97
C ASN A 108 18.27 -5.23 -6.36
N ARG A 109 17.39 -4.62 -5.54
CA ARG A 109 16.20 -5.24 -4.95
C ARG A 109 14.89 -4.61 -5.45
N VAL A 110 14.95 -3.64 -6.34
CA VAL A 110 13.78 -2.90 -6.82
C VAL A 110 13.57 -3.11 -8.32
N TYR A 111 12.37 -3.54 -8.69
CA TYR A 111 11.89 -3.56 -10.07
C TYR A 111 11.19 -2.22 -10.35
N THR A 112 11.75 -1.43 -11.26
CA THR A 112 11.29 -0.07 -11.57
C THR A 112 10.50 0.00 -12.87
N PRO A 113 9.35 0.69 -12.92
CA PRO A 113 8.58 0.85 -14.15
C PRO A 113 9.27 1.81 -15.13
N PRO A 114 8.90 1.78 -16.42
CA PRO A 114 9.33 2.79 -17.37
C PRO A 114 8.92 4.21 -16.93
N LEU A 115 9.81 5.20 -17.13
CA LEU A 115 9.60 6.61 -16.72
C LEU A 115 8.28 7.21 -17.22
N LEU A 116 7.85 6.82 -18.43
CA LEU A 116 6.63 7.33 -19.05
C LEU A 116 5.36 6.94 -18.27
N SER A 117 5.34 5.75 -17.66
CA SER A 117 4.21 5.27 -16.85
C SER A 117 3.95 6.21 -15.66
N MET A 118 4.99 6.52 -14.89
CA MET A 118 4.91 7.41 -13.74
C MET A 118 4.67 8.88 -14.12
N ALA A 119 5.26 9.34 -15.23
CA ALA A 119 5.11 10.72 -15.68
C ALA A 119 3.67 11.06 -16.10
N GLY A 120 2.94 10.12 -16.70
CA GLY A 120 1.56 10.31 -17.14
C GLY A 120 0.58 10.36 -15.97
N SER A 121 0.54 9.30 -15.15
CA SER A 121 -0.44 9.12 -14.07
C SER A 121 -0.14 9.94 -12.82
N GLY A 122 1.14 10.27 -12.57
CA GLY A 122 1.57 10.78 -11.25
C GLY A 122 1.72 9.68 -10.19
N CYS A 123 1.57 8.42 -10.57
CA CYS A 123 1.78 7.24 -9.72
C CYS A 123 2.72 6.26 -10.44
N GLY A 124 3.74 5.75 -9.75
CA GLY A 124 4.62 4.72 -10.27
C GLY A 124 4.49 3.46 -9.43
N ARG A 125 4.22 2.32 -10.08
CA ARG A 125 4.19 1.01 -9.43
C ARG A 125 5.56 0.35 -9.51
N PHE A 126 6.12 0.04 -8.36
CA PHE A 126 7.40 -0.64 -8.18
C PHE A 126 7.17 -1.99 -7.50
N TYR A 127 8.14 -2.88 -7.63
CA TYR A 127 8.16 -4.11 -6.85
C TYR A 127 9.47 -4.21 -6.08
N VAL A 128 9.41 -4.64 -4.82
CA VAL A 128 10.57 -4.75 -3.94
C VAL A 128 10.74 -6.19 -3.50
N LEU A 129 11.93 -6.74 -3.72
CA LEU A 129 12.28 -8.08 -3.26
C LEU A 129 12.69 -8.04 -1.78
N THR A 130 11.82 -8.57 -0.92
CA THR A 130 12.02 -8.73 0.53
C THR A 130 12.55 -10.12 0.92
N GLY A 131 12.93 -10.31 2.18
CA GLY A 131 13.53 -11.55 2.69
C GLY A 131 15.05 -11.51 2.91
N PRO A 132 15.76 -12.66 2.83
CA PRO A 132 17.17 -12.79 3.23
C PRO A 132 18.06 -11.72 2.59
N GLY A 133 18.94 -11.11 3.39
CA GLY A 133 19.74 -9.93 3.01
C GLY A 133 19.27 -8.61 3.65
N TYR A 134 18.08 -8.56 4.25
CA TYR A 134 17.70 -7.49 5.20
C TYR A 134 18.10 -7.77 6.66
N GLY A 135 18.78 -8.90 6.91
CA GLY A 135 19.20 -9.32 8.25
C GLY A 135 18.11 -10.06 9.05
N GLU A 136 17.02 -10.46 8.39
CA GLU A 136 15.82 -10.99 9.04
C GLU A 136 15.54 -12.45 8.67
N LYS A 137 14.78 -13.15 9.54
CA LYS A 137 14.31 -14.53 9.36
C LYS A 137 13.02 -14.62 8.53
N VAL A 138 12.80 -13.65 7.66
CA VAL A 138 11.61 -13.54 6.83
C VAL A 138 11.92 -14.14 5.46
N ASP A 139 10.98 -14.91 4.92
CA ASP A 139 11.13 -15.56 3.62
C ASP A 139 11.23 -14.55 2.48
N ARG A 140 11.74 -15.01 1.33
CA ARG A 140 11.86 -14.17 0.14
C ARG A 140 10.48 -13.89 -0.44
N GLN A 141 10.15 -12.62 -0.65
CA GLN A 141 8.82 -12.21 -1.09
C GLN A 141 8.85 -10.92 -1.91
N ILE A 142 8.09 -10.86 -3.01
CA ILE A 142 7.89 -9.62 -3.76
C ILE A 142 6.78 -8.80 -3.13
N VAL A 143 7.01 -7.51 -2.95
CA VAL A 143 6.04 -6.54 -2.41
C VAL A 143 5.77 -5.46 -3.46
N GLU A 144 4.51 -5.17 -3.71
CA GLU A 144 4.10 -4.02 -4.52
C GLU A 144 4.27 -2.72 -3.72
N VAL A 145 4.91 -1.73 -4.33
CA VAL A 145 5.08 -0.40 -3.75
C VAL A 145 4.65 0.65 -4.77
N ASP A 146 3.61 1.39 -4.44
CA ASP A 146 3.12 2.50 -5.25
C ASP A 146 3.74 3.81 -4.74
N LEU A 147 4.43 4.54 -5.61
CA LEU A 147 4.90 5.90 -5.34
C LEU A 147 3.95 6.92 -5.95
N ILE A 148 3.35 7.74 -5.09
CA ILE A 148 2.37 8.76 -5.43
C ILE A 148 3.03 10.14 -5.40
N ILE A 149 3.14 10.81 -6.55
CA ILE A 149 3.79 12.11 -6.68
C ILE A 149 2.87 13.25 -6.24
N GLY A 150 3.37 14.11 -5.35
CA GLY A 150 2.72 15.35 -4.94
C GLY A 150 2.46 16.33 -6.08
N GLY A 151 1.38 17.09 -5.98
CA GLY A 151 0.87 18.04 -6.98
C GLY A 151 -0.07 17.42 -8.02
N LYS A 152 -0.18 16.08 -8.10
CA LYS A 152 -1.12 15.39 -9.01
C LYS A 152 -2.25 14.66 -8.29
N HIS A 153 -2.05 14.29 -7.02
CA HIS A 153 -3.07 13.58 -6.22
C HIS A 153 -3.75 14.48 -5.19
N ALA A 154 -5.01 14.16 -4.85
CA ALA A 154 -5.88 14.99 -4.02
C ALA A 154 -5.29 15.41 -2.66
N TRP A 155 -4.43 14.60 -2.04
CA TRP A 155 -3.73 14.96 -0.80
C TRP A 155 -2.81 16.19 -0.94
N SER A 156 -2.43 16.54 -2.17
CA SER A 156 -1.44 17.58 -2.51
C SER A 156 -1.95 18.64 -3.50
N GLN A 157 -3.23 18.62 -3.89
CA GLN A 157 -3.76 19.54 -4.92
C GLN A 157 -4.15 20.93 -4.42
N ARG A 158 -4.34 21.14 -3.10
CA ARG A 158 -4.91 22.40 -2.56
C ARG A 158 -4.13 23.08 -1.44
N ALA A 159 -3.06 22.47 -0.92
CA ALA A 159 -2.21 23.08 0.10
C ALA A 159 -0.75 22.87 -0.27
N ASN A 160 0.12 23.76 0.21
CA ASN A 160 1.59 23.69 0.10
C ASN A 160 2.07 22.24 0.07
N HIS A 161 3.04 21.93 -0.80
CA HIS A 161 3.77 20.67 -0.89
C HIS A 161 4.42 20.32 0.45
N ASP A 162 3.59 19.95 1.41
CA ASP A 162 3.94 19.46 2.72
C ASP A 162 3.09 18.21 2.86
N LEU A 163 3.78 17.07 2.87
CA LEU A 163 3.21 15.76 3.17
C LEU A 163 2.35 15.78 4.44
N ASN A 164 2.48 16.78 5.34
CA ASN A 164 1.73 16.91 6.59
C ASN A 164 1.64 15.56 7.29
N SER A 165 2.84 15.03 7.54
CA SER A 165 3.04 13.69 8.07
C SER A 165 3.30 13.76 9.57
N ARG A 166 2.98 12.66 10.24
CA ARG A 166 3.31 12.43 11.64
C ARG A 166 4.28 11.27 11.75
N LEU A 167 5.23 11.40 12.67
CA LEU A 167 6.09 10.29 13.06
C LEU A 167 5.26 9.23 13.78
N THR A 168 5.19 8.04 13.21
CA THR A 168 4.52 6.88 13.81
C THR A 168 5.52 5.76 14.01
N THR A 169 5.54 5.21 15.21
CA THR A 169 6.37 4.07 15.56
C THR A 169 5.70 2.77 15.11
N ALA A 170 6.46 1.89 14.45
CA ALA A 170 6.08 0.51 14.22
C ALA A 170 7.16 -0.46 14.74
N HIS A 171 6.72 -1.60 15.25
CA HIS A 171 7.62 -2.69 15.66
C HIS A 171 7.91 -3.57 14.45
N THR A 172 9.19 -3.77 14.16
CA THR A 172 9.68 -4.59 13.05
C THR A 172 10.57 -5.72 13.59
N ALA A 173 10.90 -6.71 12.76
CA ALA A 173 11.85 -7.75 13.15
C ALA A 173 13.26 -7.19 13.44
N ALA A 174 13.62 -6.06 12.83
CA ALA A 174 14.84 -5.29 13.11
C ALA A 174 14.72 -4.31 14.31
N GLY A 175 13.59 -4.35 15.04
CA GLY A 175 13.34 -3.54 16.22
C GLY A 175 12.33 -2.42 15.98
N GLU A 176 12.28 -1.48 16.93
CA GLU A 176 11.40 -0.33 16.82
C GLU A 176 11.92 0.66 15.76
N ARG A 177 11.03 1.11 14.88
CA ARG A 177 11.32 2.06 13.80
C ARG A 177 10.23 3.12 13.75
N THR A 178 10.62 4.33 13.34
CA THR A 178 9.71 5.46 13.20
C THR A 178 9.58 5.81 11.72
N TYR A 179 8.35 5.98 11.26
CA TYR A 179 8.02 6.28 9.88
C TYR A 179 7.26 7.60 9.79
N ASN A 180 7.50 8.37 8.73
CA ASN A 180 6.62 9.47 8.35
C ASN A 180 5.34 8.85 7.77
N VAL A 181 4.20 9.11 8.39
CA VAL A 181 2.90 8.61 7.94
C VAL A 181 1.98 9.81 7.71
N LEU A 182 1.27 9.87 6.59
CA LEU A 182 0.30 10.95 6.35
C LEU A 182 -0.68 11.06 7.53
N SER A 183 -1.02 12.29 7.91
CA SER A 183 -2.01 12.53 8.96
C SER A 183 -3.38 11.92 8.63
N ALA A 184 -4.21 11.66 9.64
CA ALA A 184 -5.52 11.06 9.42
C ALA A 184 -6.41 12.00 8.59
N ALA A 185 -6.24 13.31 8.78
CA ALA A 185 -6.77 14.36 7.94
C ALA A 185 -6.41 14.19 6.45
N GLN A 186 -5.13 13.98 6.12
CA GLN A 186 -4.71 13.77 4.72
C GLN A 186 -5.20 12.45 4.15
N LEU A 187 -5.21 11.38 4.95
CA LEU A 187 -5.79 10.09 4.55
C LEU A 187 -7.28 10.22 4.24
N CYS A 188 -8.04 10.97 5.05
CA CYS A 188 -9.45 11.26 4.81
C CYS A 188 -9.67 11.99 3.49
N ARG A 189 -8.90 13.06 3.22
CA ARG A 189 -8.93 13.79 1.95
C ARG A 189 -8.66 12.87 0.76
N ALA A 190 -7.60 12.06 0.83
CA ALA A 190 -7.25 11.13 -0.25
C ALA A 190 -8.36 10.09 -0.49
N LYS A 191 -9.04 9.65 0.57
CA LYS A 191 -10.09 8.64 0.50
C LYS A 191 -11.42 9.17 -0.03
N LEU A 192 -11.83 10.38 0.34
CA LEU A 192 -13.01 11.05 -0.23
C LEU A 192 -12.88 11.16 -1.74
N HIS A 193 -11.72 11.66 -2.20
CA HIS A 193 -11.45 11.76 -3.64
C HIS A 193 -11.42 10.40 -4.33
N ALA A 194 -10.76 9.40 -3.73
CA ALA A 194 -10.72 8.05 -4.30
C ALA A 194 -12.12 7.42 -4.39
N LEU A 195 -12.99 7.66 -3.40
CA LEU A 195 -14.35 7.14 -3.39
C LEU A 195 -15.15 7.65 -4.59
N GLU A 196 -15.06 8.95 -4.92
CA GLU A 196 -15.76 9.52 -6.07
C GLU A 196 -15.34 8.88 -7.41
N GLN A 197 -14.10 8.38 -7.50
CA GLN A 197 -13.59 7.79 -8.75
C GLN A 197 -13.97 6.31 -8.91
N ARG A 198 -14.12 5.57 -7.81
CA ARG A 198 -14.23 4.09 -7.88
C ARG A 198 -15.31 3.45 -7.03
N GLU A 199 -15.90 4.18 -6.09
CA GLU A 199 -16.98 3.74 -5.20
C GLU A 199 -16.73 2.38 -4.51
N ALA A 200 -15.47 2.08 -4.18
CA ALA A 200 -15.11 0.80 -3.61
C ALA A 200 -15.55 0.69 -2.14
N GLU A 201 -16.09 -0.47 -1.75
CA GLU A 201 -16.54 -0.74 -0.38
C GLU A 201 -15.46 -0.44 0.68
N ARG A 202 -14.21 -0.77 0.36
CA ARG A 202 -13.07 -0.49 1.24
C ARG A 202 -12.91 0.99 1.56
N ASP A 203 -13.26 1.89 0.66
CA ASP A 203 -13.14 3.33 0.90
C ASP A 203 -14.22 3.82 1.84
N PHE A 204 -15.45 3.28 1.77
CA PHE A 204 -16.48 3.56 2.76
C PHE A 204 -16.04 3.11 4.16
N ASN A 205 -15.50 1.89 4.28
CA ASN A 205 -15.04 1.36 5.56
C ASN A 205 -13.85 2.16 6.12
N ASP A 206 -12.90 2.53 5.27
CA ASP A 206 -11.75 3.36 5.66
C ASP A 206 -12.20 4.76 6.11
N LEU A 207 -13.15 5.40 5.41
CA LEU A 207 -13.70 6.71 5.76
C LEU A 207 -14.55 6.67 7.03
N GLU A 208 -15.38 5.65 7.22
CA GLU A 208 -16.10 5.41 8.48
C GLU A 208 -15.11 5.30 9.63
N TRP A 209 -14.10 4.44 9.49
CA TRP A 209 -13.10 4.23 10.54
C TRP A 209 -12.37 5.53 10.87
N LEU A 210 -11.92 6.28 9.86
CA LEU A 210 -11.27 7.58 10.02
C LEU A 210 -12.17 8.56 10.78
N CYS A 211 -13.41 8.76 10.32
CA CYS A 211 -14.35 9.70 10.94
C CYS A 211 -14.72 9.33 12.37
N MET A 212 -14.73 8.04 12.71
CA MET A 212 -15.10 7.58 14.06
C MET A 212 -13.92 7.60 15.04
N ASN A 213 -12.69 7.32 14.58
CA ASN A 213 -11.52 7.18 15.46
C ASN A 213 -10.62 8.42 15.46
N HIS A 214 -10.71 9.26 14.43
CA HIS A 214 -9.95 10.50 14.28
C HIS A 214 -10.89 11.71 14.08
N CYS A 215 -12.07 11.66 14.72
CA CYS A 215 -13.14 12.66 14.52
C CYS A 215 -12.68 14.09 14.77
N SER A 216 -11.88 14.34 15.81
CA SER A 216 -11.38 15.68 16.13
C SER A 216 -10.46 16.23 15.06
N GLU A 217 -9.50 15.43 14.60
CA GLU A 217 -8.54 15.81 13.54
C GLU A 217 -9.25 16.08 12.21
N ILE A 218 -10.27 15.26 11.88
CA ILE A 218 -11.07 15.44 10.66
C ILE A 218 -11.96 16.67 10.78
N ALA A 219 -12.60 16.88 11.93
CA ALA A 219 -13.45 18.05 12.16
C ALA A 219 -12.66 19.35 12.08
N GLU A 220 -11.38 19.37 12.45
CA GLU A 220 -10.51 20.54 12.31
C GLU A 220 -10.28 20.94 10.85
N ILE A 221 -10.20 19.97 9.94
CA ILE A 221 -9.96 20.23 8.52
C ILE A 221 -11.21 20.14 7.65
N ALA A 222 -12.37 19.79 8.21
CA ALA A 222 -13.59 19.48 7.47
C ALA A 222 -14.01 20.58 6.48
N ASP A 223 -13.89 21.85 6.90
CA ASP A 223 -14.26 23.00 6.05
C ASP A 223 -13.26 23.23 4.89
N THR A 224 -12.09 22.59 4.94
CA THR A 224 -11.08 22.62 3.86
C THR A 224 -11.15 21.42 2.92
N LEU A 225 -11.99 20.43 3.26
CA LEU A 225 -12.30 19.29 2.39
C LEU A 225 -13.33 19.73 1.33
N ASP A 226 -13.35 19.04 0.20
CA ASP A 226 -14.31 19.34 -0.85
C ASP A 226 -15.74 19.04 -0.37
N GLU A 227 -16.62 20.03 -0.42
CA GLU A 227 -17.99 19.90 0.08
C GLU A 227 -18.79 18.85 -0.69
N ILE A 228 -18.60 18.77 -2.00
CA ILE A 228 -19.33 17.81 -2.84
C ILE A 228 -18.90 16.39 -2.49
N GLU A 229 -17.59 16.13 -2.38
CA GLU A 229 -17.07 14.81 -2.01
C GLU A 229 -17.56 14.38 -0.61
N ARG A 230 -17.59 15.32 0.35
CA ARG A 230 -18.09 15.09 1.72
C ARG A 230 -19.57 14.69 1.72
N VAL A 231 -20.42 15.47 1.05
CA VAL A 231 -21.87 15.22 0.99
C VAL A 231 -22.15 13.90 0.26
N ASN A 232 -21.52 13.70 -0.90
CA ASN A 232 -21.67 12.48 -1.69
C ASN A 232 -21.28 11.23 -0.89
N PHE A 233 -20.20 11.28 -0.12
CA PHE A 233 -19.81 10.16 0.74
C PHE A 233 -20.91 9.82 1.75
N VAL A 234 -21.43 10.80 2.48
CA VAL A 234 -22.46 10.56 3.52
C VAL A 234 -23.75 10.03 2.93
N ASP A 235 -24.19 10.59 1.80
CA ASP A 235 -25.41 10.15 1.13
C ASP A 235 -25.26 8.72 0.60
N LYS A 236 -24.19 8.43 -0.15
CA LYS A 236 -23.88 7.08 -0.65
C LYS A 236 -23.71 6.08 0.50
N TYR A 237 -23.11 6.49 1.61
CA TYR A 237 -22.96 5.65 2.80
C TYR A 237 -24.33 5.29 3.39
N SER A 238 -25.21 6.27 3.55
CA SER A 238 -26.56 6.06 4.09
C SER A 238 -27.41 5.14 3.20
N GLU A 239 -27.26 5.24 1.88
CA GLU A 239 -27.94 4.35 0.93
C GLU A 239 -27.39 2.92 0.97
N ARG A 240 -26.05 2.79 1.05
CA ARG A 240 -25.38 1.48 1.03
C ARG A 240 -25.58 0.69 2.33
N TYR A 241 -25.67 1.36 3.47
CA TYR A 241 -25.76 0.74 4.79
C TYR A 241 -27.04 1.15 5.53
N PRO A 242 -28.23 0.72 5.08
CA PRO A 242 -29.48 1.03 5.74
C PRO A 242 -29.49 0.48 7.18
N GLY A 243 -30.06 1.23 8.13
CA GLY A 243 -30.08 0.87 9.55
C GLY A 243 -28.83 1.29 10.35
N LYS A 244 -27.91 2.06 9.74
CA LYS A 244 -26.75 2.67 10.41
C LYS A 244 -26.94 4.18 10.68
N GLU A 245 -28.13 4.60 11.10
CA GLU A 245 -28.47 6.04 11.26
C GLU A 245 -27.58 6.75 12.29
N GLU A 246 -27.14 6.05 13.34
CA GLU A 246 -26.22 6.60 14.34
C GLU A 246 -24.83 6.87 13.75
N VAL A 247 -24.33 5.96 12.90
CA VAL A 247 -23.06 6.15 12.19
C VAL A 247 -23.19 7.32 11.24
N VAL A 248 -24.26 7.38 10.43
CA VAL A 248 -24.51 8.51 9.52
C VAL A 248 -24.52 9.85 10.26
N ARG A 249 -25.15 9.93 11.44
CA ARG A 249 -25.12 11.13 12.29
C ARG A 249 -23.71 11.49 12.73
N ALA A 250 -22.92 10.52 13.14
CA ALA A 250 -21.53 10.73 13.53
C ALA A 250 -20.65 11.17 12.35
N LEU A 251 -20.85 10.59 11.15
CA LEU A 251 -20.16 11.02 9.92
C LEU A 251 -20.48 12.48 9.59
N LYS A 252 -21.77 12.87 9.63
CA LYS A 252 -22.21 14.25 9.43
C LYS A 252 -21.54 15.21 10.42
N GLN A 253 -21.50 14.83 11.70
CA GLN A 253 -20.82 15.63 12.72
C GLN A 253 -19.32 15.78 12.46
N ALA A 254 -18.61 14.67 12.19
CA ALA A 254 -17.17 14.69 11.93
C ALA A 254 -16.82 15.50 10.68
N LEU A 255 -17.65 15.40 9.64
CA LEU A 255 -17.46 16.08 8.37
C LEU A 255 -18.12 17.45 8.30
N ARG A 256 -18.78 17.96 9.35
CA ARG A 256 -19.51 19.24 9.38
C ARG A 256 -20.51 19.40 8.21
N ILE A 257 -21.42 18.42 8.10
CA ILE A 257 -22.53 18.38 7.14
C ILE A 257 -23.86 18.39 7.89
#